data_AF-A0AAJ6XGS5-F1
#
_entry.id   AF-A0AAJ6XGS5-F1
#
_cell.length_a   1.000
_cell.length_b   1.000
_cell.length_c   1.000
_cell.angle_alpha   90.00
_cell.angle_beta   90.00
_cell.angle_gamma   90.00
#
_symmetry.space_group_name_H-M   'P 1'
#
loop_
_entity.id
_entity.type
_entity.pdbx_description
1 polymer ?
#
loop_
_entity_poly.entity_id
_entity_poly.type
_entity_poly.pdbx_seq_one_letter_code
_entity_poly.pdbx_strand_id
1 'polypeptide(L)'
;MECTMVAEEPSPKRSIESRLQKRKRSGKIKATVKRLKAEMVEIAEQQKHIREGQKEVREKFEEIEFQCDELKKETFLISQQAASNQKRLNLMFKILKARDENNFHEAASLTQSLRECMRSKSQSNTQVVVDASGTVGKE
;
A
#
# COMPACT_ATOMS: atom_id res chain seq x y z
N MET A 1 -18.63 64.25 71.78
CA MET A 1 -17.85 63.34 70.92
C MET A 1 -18.66 62.07 70.78
N GLU A 2 -19.36 61.92 69.66
CA GLU A 2 -20.09 60.70 69.33
C GLU A 2 -19.10 59.63 68.84
N CYS A 3 -19.12 58.44 69.45
CA CYS A 3 -18.47 57.26 68.89
C CYS A 3 -19.50 56.51 68.05
N THR A 4 -19.32 56.55 66.74
CA THR A 4 -20.08 55.74 65.78
C THR A 4 -19.56 54.31 65.79
N MET A 5 -20.34 53.40 66.38
CA MET A 5 -20.13 51.96 66.26
C MET A 5 -20.69 51.53 64.90
N VAL A 6 -19.82 51.36 63.90
CA VAL A 6 -20.20 50.75 62.63
C VAL A 6 -20.38 49.25 62.86
N ALA A 7 -21.64 48.81 62.85
CA ALA A 7 -21.97 47.39 62.87
C ALA A 7 -21.47 46.75 61.57
N GLU A 8 -20.49 45.86 61.69
CA GLU A 8 -20.04 45.01 60.59
C GLU A 8 -21.13 43.97 60.29
N GLU A 9 -21.83 44.15 59.18
CA GLU A 9 -22.89 43.25 58.70
C GLU A 9 -22.35 41.82 58.48
N PRO A 10 -22.97 40.79 59.08
CA PRO A 10 -22.51 39.42 58.90
C PRO A 10 -22.84 38.96 57.47
N SER A 11 -21.79 38.56 56.74
CA SER A 11 -21.92 38.03 55.37
C SER A 11 -23.05 36.98 55.22
N PRO A 12 -23.82 36.98 54.10
CA PRO A 12 -25.00 36.14 54.00
C PRO A 12 -24.61 34.65 54.02
N LYS A 13 -24.95 33.94 55.10
CA LYS A 13 -24.78 32.50 55.21
C LYS A 13 -25.73 31.81 54.22
N ARG A 14 -25.22 31.48 53.03
CA ARG A 14 -25.98 30.74 52.00
C ARG A 14 -26.64 29.48 52.62
N SER A 15 -27.93 29.30 52.35
CA SER A 15 -28.72 28.15 52.80
C SER A 15 -28.00 26.83 52.52
N ILE A 16 -28.04 25.92 53.50
CA ILE A 16 -27.45 24.57 53.43
C ILE A 16 -27.92 23.82 52.17
N GLU A 17 -29.17 24.06 51.76
CA GLU A 17 -29.78 23.46 50.58
C GLU A 17 -29.11 23.87 49.26
N SER A 18 -28.76 25.15 49.11
CA SER A 18 -28.03 25.67 47.93
C SER A 18 -26.63 25.05 47.80
N ARG A 19 -25.96 24.79 48.94
CA ARG A 19 -24.66 24.09 48.98
C ARG A 19 -24.79 22.62 48.62
N LEU A 20 -25.86 21.96 49.08
CA LEU A 20 -26.13 20.56 48.77
C LEU A 20 -26.44 20.35 47.28
N GLN A 21 -27.26 21.23 46.69
CA GLN A 21 -27.53 21.22 45.25
C GLN A 21 -26.26 21.47 44.41
N LYS A 22 -25.41 22.43 44.82
CA LYS A 22 -24.13 22.69 44.13
C LYS A 22 -23.18 21.49 44.21
N ARG A 23 -23.10 20.81 45.36
CA ARG A 23 -22.34 19.56 45.54
C ARG A 23 -22.88 18.42 44.66
N LYS A 24 -24.21 18.23 44.59
CA LYS A 24 -24.83 17.22 43.71
C LYS A 24 -24.52 17.49 42.23
N ARG A 25 -24.62 18.75 41.76
CA ARG A 25 -24.26 19.14 40.38
C ARG A 25 -22.77 18.91 40.09
N SER A 26 -21.89 19.31 41.01
CA SER A 26 -20.45 19.07 40.90
C SER A 26 -20.11 17.58 40.85
N GLY A 27 -20.79 16.75 41.64
CA GLY A 27 -20.66 15.28 41.61
C GLY A 27 -21.05 14.68 40.26
N LYS A 28 -22.17 15.13 39.67
CA LYS A 28 -22.59 14.72 38.31
C LYS A 28 -21.57 15.10 37.25
N ILE A 29 -21.07 16.34 37.27
CA ILE A 29 -20.03 16.81 36.35
C ILE A 29 -18.76 15.96 36.49
N LYS A 30 -18.33 15.67 37.73
CA LYS A 30 -17.15 14.83 37.99
C LYS A 30 -17.32 13.41 37.44
N ALA A 31 -18.52 12.83 37.54
CA ALA A 31 -18.83 11.53 36.96
C ALA A 31 -18.78 11.56 35.43
N THR A 32 -19.39 12.56 34.80
CA THR A 32 -19.34 12.73 33.33
C THR A 32 -17.91 12.91 32.83
N VAL A 33 -17.10 13.75 33.49
CA VAL A 33 -15.69 13.95 33.12
C VAL A 33 -14.88 12.65 33.25
N LYS A 34 -15.13 11.84 34.28
CA LYS A 34 -14.48 10.52 34.40
C LYS A 34 -14.86 9.59 33.25
N ARG A 35 -16.14 9.53 32.88
CA ARG A 35 -16.61 8.70 31.77
C ARG A 35 -15.99 9.15 30.44
N LEU A 36 -16.02 10.46 30.15
CA LEU A 36 -15.41 11.02 28.95
C LEU A 36 -13.91 10.71 28.86
N LYS A 37 -13.18 10.80 29.97
CA LYS A 37 -11.76 10.42 30.00
C LYS A 37 -11.53 8.96 29.66
N ALA A 38 -12.38 8.05 30.15
CA ALA A 38 -12.29 6.63 29.82
C ALA A 38 -12.59 6.38 28.33
N GLU A 39 -13.66 6.99 27.79
CA GLU A 39 -14.01 6.93 26.37
C GLU A 39 -12.87 7.48 25.48
N MET A 40 -12.22 8.58 25.88
CA MET A 40 -11.08 9.14 25.16
C MET A 40 -9.88 8.19 25.09
N VAL A 41 -9.60 7.45 26.18
CA VAL A 41 -8.52 6.45 26.19
C VAL A 41 -8.87 5.29 25.25
N GLU A 42 -10.11 4.80 25.30
CA GLU A 42 -10.57 3.73 24.41
C GLU A 42 -10.49 4.14 22.93
N ILE A 43 -10.93 5.34 22.59
CA ILE A 43 -10.82 5.89 21.23
C ILE A 43 -9.35 6.00 20.82
N ALA A 44 -8.45 6.41 21.73
CA ALA A 44 -7.03 6.52 21.41
C ALA A 44 -6.41 5.16 21.05
N GLU A 45 -6.76 4.10 21.78
CA GLU A 45 -6.32 2.73 21.48
C GLU A 45 -6.91 2.22 20.17
N GLN A 46 -8.20 2.44 19.92
CA GLN A 46 -8.82 2.08 18.64
C GLN A 46 -8.14 2.79 17.46
N GLN A 47 -7.85 4.08 17.59
CA GLN A 47 -7.13 4.86 16.57
C GLN A 47 -5.70 4.36 16.35
N LYS A 48 -5.04 3.86 17.39
CA LYS A 48 -3.73 3.21 17.26
C LYS A 48 -3.82 1.95 16.41
N HIS A 49 -4.77 1.05 16.73
CA HIS A 49 -4.99 -0.17 15.94
C HIS A 49 -5.39 0.12 14.48
N ILE A 50 -6.20 1.15 14.23
CA ILE A 50 -6.55 1.58 12.87
C ILE A 50 -5.29 2.02 12.11
N ARG A 51 -4.42 2.82 12.72
CA ARG A 51 -3.16 3.26 12.08
C ARG A 51 -2.23 2.10 11.78
N GLU A 52 -2.12 1.14 12.69
CA GLU A 52 -1.31 -0.07 12.50
C GLU A 52 -1.86 -0.91 11.33
N GLY A 53 -3.18 -1.16 11.30
CA GLY A 53 -3.82 -1.88 10.19
C GLY A 53 -3.68 -1.15 8.85
N GLN A 54 -3.81 0.18 8.83
CA GLN A 54 -3.60 0.98 7.61
C GLN A 54 -2.15 0.90 7.11
N LYS A 55 -1.18 0.84 8.03
CA LYS A 55 0.23 0.68 7.67
C LYS A 55 0.46 -0.70 7.04
N GLU A 56 -0.02 -1.76 7.66
CA GLU A 56 0.11 -3.13 7.11
C GLU A 56 -0.54 -3.26 5.73
N VAL A 57 -1.73 -2.69 5.55
CA VAL A 57 -2.42 -2.70 4.25
C VAL A 57 -1.58 -1.97 3.20
N ARG A 58 -1.02 -0.80 3.54
CA ARG A 58 -0.16 -0.05 2.62
C ARG A 58 1.07 -0.85 2.19
N GLU A 59 1.78 -1.46 3.13
CA GLU A 59 2.96 -2.28 2.85
C GLU A 59 2.63 -3.45 1.91
N LYS A 60 1.46 -4.10 2.10
CA LYS A 60 1.00 -5.15 1.19
C LYS A 60 0.68 -4.62 -0.21
N PHE A 61 0.08 -3.45 -0.33
CA PHE A 61 -0.20 -2.84 -1.63
C PHE A 61 1.09 -2.46 -2.36
N GLU A 62 2.08 -1.92 -1.67
CA GLU A 62 3.40 -1.60 -2.26
C GLU A 62 4.09 -2.86 -2.81
N GLU A 63 4.05 -3.97 -2.08
CA GLU A 63 4.57 -5.26 -2.55
C GLU A 63 3.80 -5.78 -3.78
N ILE A 64 2.48 -5.70 -3.78
CA ILE A 64 1.64 -6.10 -4.92
C ILE A 64 1.98 -5.25 -6.15
N GLU A 65 2.11 -3.93 -5.99
CA GLU A 65 2.48 -3.02 -7.08
C GLU A 65 3.84 -3.39 -7.67
N PHE A 66 4.83 -3.66 -6.82
CA PHE A 66 6.14 -4.13 -7.26
C PHE A 66 6.05 -5.42 -8.07
N GLN A 67 5.34 -6.43 -7.57
CA GLN A 67 5.14 -7.70 -8.26
C GLN A 67 4.39 -7.52 -9.60
N CYS A 68 3.38 -6.63 -9.64
CA CYS A 68 2.68 -6.31 -10.87
C CYS A 68 3.61 -5.72 -11.94
N ASP A 69 4.56 -4.88 -11.54
CA ASP A 69 5.50 -4.28 -12.47
C ASP A 69 6.53 -5.28 -13.00
N GLU A 70 7.01 -6.20 -12.17
CA GLU A 70 7.84 -7.32 -12.61
C GLU A 70 7.08 -8.23 -13.59
N LEU A 71 5.83 -8.61 -13.26
CA LEU A 71 4.99 -9.42 -14.14
C LEU A 71 4.73 -8.76 -15.50
N LYS A 72 4.55 -7.43 -15.54
CA LYS A 72 4.42 -6.69 -16.80
C LYS A 72 5.69 -6.78 -17.65
N LYS A 73 6.88 -6.65 -17.03
CA LYS A 73 8.17 -6.78 -17.74
C LYS A 73 8.35 -8.17 -18.31
N GLU A 74 8.10 -9.21 -17.51
CA GLU A 74 8.19 -10.60 -17.96
C GLU A 74 7.20 -10.90 -19.09
N THR A 75 5.94 -10.47 -18.94
CA THR A 75 4.91 -10.66 -19.96
C THR A 75 5.27 -9.94 -21.27
N PHE A 76 5.87 -8.76 -21.20
CA PHE A 76 6.36 -8.03 -22.37
C PHE A 76 7.45 -8.82 -23.10
N LEU A 77 8.42 -9.37 -22.36
CA LEU A 77 9.49 -10.20 -22.93
C LEU A 77 8.95 -11.48 -23.57
N ILE A 78 8.02 -12.17 -22.89
CA ILE A 78 7.34 -13.35 -23.44
C ILE A 78 6.61 -13.00 -24.73
N SER A 79 5.88 -11.88 -24.75
CA SER A 79 5.13 -11.42 -25.92
C SER A 79 6.05 -11.09 -27.10
N GLN A 80 7.18 -10.43 -26.83
CA GLN A 80 8.20 -10.14 -27.84
C GLN A 80 8.79 -11.44 -28.41
N GLN A 81 9.09 -12.41 -27.53
CA GLN A 81 9.62 -13.70 -27.96
C GLN A 81 8.59 -14.51 -28.75
N ALA A 82 7.32 -14.48 -28.35
CA ALA A 82 6.21 -15.11 -29.06
C ALA A 82 6.05 -14.53 -30.48
N ALA A 83 6.09 -13.20 -30.62
CA ALA A 83 6.05 -12.54 -31.93
C ALA A 83 7.25 -12.93 -32.82
N SER A 84 8.46 -13.00 -32.24
CA SER A 84 9.66 -13.48 -32.94
C SER A 84 9.52 -14.93 -33.41
N ASN A 85 8.98 -15.80 -32.55
CA ASN A 85 8.71 -17.19 -32.89
C ASN A 85 7.66 -17.32 -33.98
N GLN A 86 6.59 -16.52 -33.93
CA GLN A 86 5.56 -16.49 -34.97
C GLN A 86 6.15 -16.11 -36.34
N LYS A 87 7.04 -15.12 -36.39
CA LYS A 87 7.77 -14.73 -37.61
C LYS A 87 8.63 -15.87 -38.14
N ARG A 88 9.36 -16.57 -37.27
CA ARG A 88 10.18 -17.74 -37.64
C ARG A 88 9.32 -18.87 -38.21
N LEU A 89 8.22 -19.21 -37.54
CA LEU A 89 7.28 -20.23 -38.01
C LEU A 89 6.69 -19.86 -39.38
N ASN A 90 6.28 -18.60 -39.59
CA ASN A 90 5.78 -18.15 -40.88
C ASN A 90 6.80 -18.35 -42.01
N LEU A 91 8.07 -18.02 -41.77
CA LEU A 91 9.16 -18.26 -42.72
C LEU A 91 9.35 -19.76 -42.98
N MET A 92 9.32 -20.60 -41.95
CA MET A 92 9.43 -22.05 -42.10
C MET A 92 8.30 -22.61 -42.97
N PHE A 93 7.05 -22.19 -42.75
CA PHE A 93 5.91 -22.60 -43.59
C PHE A 93 6.07 -22.15 -45.04
N LYS A 94 6.51 -20.91 -45.28
CA LYS A 94 6.76 -20.41 -46.64
C LYS A 94 7.86 -21.18 -47.35
N ILE A 95 8.92 -21.58 -46.65
CA ILE A 95 9.99 -22.43 -47.21
C ILE A 95 9.43 -23.78 -47.64
N LEU A 96 8.62 -24.42 -46.79
CA LEU A 96 8.00 -25.70 -47.13
C LEU A 96 7.11 -25.57 -48.37
N LYS A 97 6.30 -24.51 -48.44
CA LYS A 97 5.46 -24.22 -49.61
C LYS A 97 6.28 -23.98 -50.88
N ALA A 98 7.32 -23.15 -50.83
CA ALA A 98 8.17 -22.88 -51.99
C ALA A 98 8.88 -24.16 -52.50
N ARG A 99 9.25 -25.07 -51.60
CA ARG A 99 9.81 -26.38 -51.96
C ARG A 99 8.78 -27.30 -52.61
N ASP A 100 7.56 -27.33 -52.08
CA ASP A 100 6.44 -28.08 -52.66
C ASP A 100 6.12 -27.61 -54.09
N GLU A 101 6.21 -26.30 -54.32
CA GLU A 101 6.05 -25.66 -55.63
C GLU A 101 7.30 -25.73 -56.53
N ASN A 102 8.36 -26.45 -56.12
CA ASN A 102 9.66 -26.54 -56.80
C ASN A 102 10.37 -25.18 -57.05
N ASN A 103 9.98 -24.13 -56.32
CA ASN A 103 10.61 -22.81 -56.38
C ASN A 103 11.81 -22.74 -55.41
N PHE A 104 12.91 -23.37 -55.82
CA PHE A 104 14.13 -23.46 -55.00
C PHE A 104 14.83 -22.11 -54.78
N HIS A 105 14.71 -21.18 -55.72
CA HIS A 105 15.26 -19.83 -55.57
C HIS A 105 14.59 -19.09 -54.42
N GLU A 106 13.25 -19.10 -54.37
CA GLU A 106 12.50 -18.48 -53.27
C GLU A 106 12.74 -19.20 -51.94
N ALA A 107 12.77 -20.54 -51.94
CA ALA A 107 13.09 -21.32 -50.75
C ALA A 107 14.49 -20.95 -50.19
N ALA A 108 15.49 -20.73 -51.04
CA ALA A 108 16.83 -20.30 -50.64
C ALA A 108 16.82 -18.89 -50.02
N SER A 109 16.13 -17.94 -50.66
CA SER A 109 15.96 -16.57 -50.16
C SER A 109 15.27 -16.52 -48.80
N LEU A 110 14.18 -17.28 -48.63
CA LEU A 110 13.46 -17.39 -47.35
C LEU A 110 14.32 -18.07 -46.27
N THR A 111 15.14 -19.06 -46.64
CA THR A 111 16.09 -19.71 -45.72
C THR A 111 17.15 -18.72 -45.22
N GLN A 112 17.66 -17.86 -46.09
CA GLN A 112 18.57 -16.78 -45.68
C GLN A 112 17.86 -15.81 -44.72
N SER A 113 16.63 -15.39 -45.05
CA SER A 113 15.83 -14.51 -44.19
C SER A 113 15.55 -15.12 -42.82
N LEU A 114 15.29 -16.43 -42.74
CA LEU A 114 15.15 -17.16 -41.47
C LEU A 114 16.44 -17.16 -40.67
N ARG A 115 17.60 -17.39 -41.32
CA ARG A 115 18.91 -17.33 -40.68
C ARG A 115 19.19 -15.95 -40.08
N GLU A 116 18.89 -14.89 -40.80
CA GLU A 116 19.01 -13.51 -40.29
C GLU A 116 18.05 -13.28 -39.11
N CYS A 117 16.80 -13.71 -39.23
CA CYS A 117 15.79 -13.61 -38.18
C CYS A 117 16.17 -14.36 -36.87
N MET A 118 16.95 -15.44 -36.97
CA MET A 118 17.46 -16.16 -35.80
C MET A 118 18.69 -15.52 -35.17
N ARG A 119 19.46 -14.72 -35.94
CA ARG A 119 20.67 -14.04 -35.45
C ARG A 119 20.37 -12.76 -34.66
N SER A 120 19.23 -12.14 -34.89
CA SER A 120 18.74 -11.03 -34.06
C SER A 120 18.46 -11.54 -32.65
N LYS A 121 19.47 -11.50 -31.79
CA LYS A 121 19.35 -11.84 -30.37
C LYS A 121 18.35 -10.88 -29.71
N SER A 122 17.34 -11.42 -29.06
CA SER A 122 16.63 -10.75 -27.97
C SER A 122 17.65 -10.55 -26.84
N GLN A 123 18.17 -9.33 -26.67
CA GLN A 123 18.96 -8.96 -25.48
C GLN A 123 18.03 -8.94 -24.27
N SER A 124 17.80 -10.07 -23.63
CA SER A 124 17.04 -10.12 -22.37
C SER A 124 17.26 -11.42 -21.59
N ASN A 125 18.50 -11.89 -21.50
CA ASN A 125 18.80 -13.02 -20.61
C ASN A 125 20.21 -12.95 -20.02
N THR A 126 20.46 -11.95 -19.17
CA THR A 126 21.53 -12.01 -18.16
C THR A 126 21.18 -11.03 -17.03
N GLN A 127 20.34 -11.47 -16.09
CA GLN A 127 20.50 -11.22 -14.65
C GLN A 127 19.44 -12.02 -13.89
N VAL A 128 19.59 -13.35 -13.86
CA VAL A 128 18.91 -14.19 -12.86
C VAL A 128 20.00 -14.82 -12.01
N VAL A 129 20.41 -14.11 -10.97
CA VAL A 129 21.07 -14.68 -9.79
C VAL A 129 20.90 -13.68 -8.64
N VAL A 130 20.03 -14.07 -7.69
CA VAL A 130 20.08 -13.91 -6.21
C VAL A 130 20.60 -12.57 -5.64
N ASP A 131 19.88 -11.88 -4.76
CA ASP A 131 19.71 -12.32 -3.37
C ASP A 131 18.34 -11.95 -2.77
N ALA A 132 17.59 -12.99 -2.40
CA ALA A 132 16.63 -12.91 -1.30
C ALA A 132 17.40 -13.22 -0.01
N SER A 133 17.72 -12.19 0.78
CA SER A 133 18.06 -12.36 2.19
C SER A 133 17.69 -11.09 2.95
N GLY A 134 16.50 -11.13 3.55
CA GLY A 134 16.17 -10.28 4.66
C GLY A 134 16.90 -10.77 5.91
N THR A 135 17.69 -9.89 6.53
CA THR A 135 17.99 -9.95 7.96
C THR A 135 18.10 -8.52 8.48
N VAL A 136 17.04 -8.04 9.12
CA VAL A 136 17.12 -6.97 10.12
C VAL A 136 17.50 -7.64 11.44
N GLY A 137 18.74 -7.44 11.88
CA GLY A 137 19.19 -7.72 13.23
C GLY A 137 19.77 -6.44 13.82
N LYS A 138 19.05 -5.84 14.76
CA LYS A 138 19.56 -4.81 15.67
C LYS A 138 19.95 -5.49 16.98
N GLU A 139 21.16 -5.25 17.46
CA GLU A 139 21.43 -4.93 18.87
C GLU A 139 22.19 -3.61 18.90
#